data_AF-A0A5Q4GY68-F1
#
_entry.id   AF-A0A5Q4GY68-F1
#
_cell.length_a   1.000
_cell.length_b   1.000
_cell.length_c   1.000
_cell.angle_alpha   90.00
_cell.angle_beta   90.00
_cell.angle_gamma   90.00
#
_symmetry.space_group_name_H-M   'P 1'
#
loop_
_entity.id
_entity.type
_entity.pdbx_description
1 polymer ?
#
loop_
_entity_poly.entity_id
_entity_poly.type
_entity_poly.pdbx_seq_one_letter_code
_entity_poly.pdbx_strand_id
1 'polypeptide(L)'
;MFITMLSASMLILVIAGWTEGDPADSEARQRLSAMSAAEKQELDAKRARFYAMPENDQQRLRQVHRDLSEADDREQLQQIMQNYAKWLRSLQSGARAELVSLPPESRIERIKQLLQEQESWRMRKYAMSELTPDDRAVIVKWMEEFVSAHEEQILERMPHWKQRWDSLPPAQRLNMLIFAATAIRPVRELLLPTEEEMNLLKKQLSGSARQELSRAEKEGRLPELAERWLRAAMLSRRALPEVSREELQQFYSDLDQRQREYLENMSAERMEQELTRLYHFERYRRFVDAERAPFSRSGGSWWGRPRGGRPGTDRPDGDRPPGPPSGDRPGMPRPGPPRFGPPGGEHPSSSPPGDHPGMPHLGPPGDPPGPSGKQPADRRLPERKVP
;
A
#
# COMPACT_ATOMS: atom_id res chain seq x y z
N MET A 1 28.17 19.65 4.79
CA MET A 1 26.99 18.93 5.30
C MET A 1 25.73 19.47 4.59
N PHE A 2 25.59 19.22 3.28
CA PHE A 2 24.43 19.61 2.44
C PHE A 2 24.34 18.67 1.22
N ILE A 3 24.29 17.35 1.44
CA ILE A 3 23.95 16.40 0.38
C ILE A 3 22.44 16.16 0.46
N THR A 4 21.68 17.17 0.08
CA THR A 4 20.22 17.06 -0.07
C THR A 4 19.89 16.53 -1.45
N MET A 5 19.38 15.29 -1.50
CA MET A 5 18.32 14.85 -2.43
C MET A 5 18.58 15.10 -3.92
N LEU A 6 19.54 14.38 -4.50
CA LEU A 6 19.57 14.18 -5.95
C LEU A 6 18.67 13.01 -6.29
N SER A 7 17.51 13.34 -6.85
CA SER A 7 16.58 12.35 -7.36
C SER A 7 17.23 11.54 -8.48
N ALA A 8 17.02 10.23 -8.49
CA ALA A 8 17.19 9.35 -9.64
C ALA A 8 16.63 9.94 -10.96
N SER A 9 15.61 10.81 -10.87
CA SER A 9 15.02 11.55 -11.99
C SER A 9 15.94 12.61 -12.61
N MET A 10 17.06 12.96 -11.99
CA MET A 10 18.05 13.88 -12.55
C MET A 10 18.95 13.17 -13.58
N LEU A 11 19.06 11.85 -13.47
CA LEU A 11 19.92 11.05 -14.33
C LEU A 11 19.31 10.77 -15.71
N ILE A 12 17.99 10.85 -15.87
CA ILE A 12 17.31 10.55 -17.15
C ILE A 12 17.25 11.79 -18.08
N LEU A 13 17.70 12.97 -17.64
CA LEU A 13 17.41 14.22 -18.37
C LEU A 13 18.60 15.13 -18.68
N VAL A 14 19.85 14.77 -18.33
CA VAL A 14 20.95 15.77 -18.35
C VAL A 14 22.10 15.53 -19.32
N ILE A 15 22.19 14.41 -20.08
CA ILE A 15 23.29 14.31 -21.06
C ILE A 15 22.85 13.66 -22.38
N ALA A 16 21.91 14.32 -23.07
CA ALA A 16 22.05 14.39 -24.52
C ALA A 16 23.25 15.31 -24.78
N GLY A 17 24.29 14.74 -25.37
CA GLY A 17 25.57 15.39 -25.59
C GLY A 17 25.41 16.68 -26.39
N TRP A 18 26.05 17.74 -25.91
CA TRP A 18 26.38 18.88 -26.75
C TRP A 18 27.53 18.46 -27.68
N THR A 19 27.21 17.60 -28.65
CA THR A 19 28.03 17.36 -29.83
C THR A 19 27.16 17.75 -31.00
N GLU A 20 27.41 18.97 -31.49
CA GLU A 20 26.69 19.63 -32.55
C GLU A 20 26.63 18.73 -33.81
N GLY A 21 25.50 18.04 -34.02
CA GLY A 21 25.27 17.22 -35.22
C GLY A 21 24.70 15.80 -35.02
N ASP A 22 24.44 15.35 -33.78
CA ASP A 22 23.90 14.00 -33.54
C ASP A 22 22.36 13.96 -33.72
N PRO A 23 21.75 12.98 -34.43
CA PRO A 23 20.30 12.77 -34.47
C PRO A 23 19.62 12.76 -33.09
N ALA A 24 20.34 12.40 -32.02
CA ALA A 24 19.89 12.51 -30.63
C ALA A 24 19.48 13.94 -30.21
N ASP A 25 20.06 14.98 -30.81
CA ASP A 25 19.70 16.39 -30.55
C ASP A 25 18.30 16.73 -31.10
N SER A 26 17.89 16.10 -32.19
CA SER A 26 16.59 16.37 -32.81
C SER A 26 15.43 15.85 -31.95
N GLU A 27 15.57 14.65 -31.39
CA GLU A 27 14.60 14.06 -30.47
C GLU A 27 14.54 14.82 -29.15
N ALA A 28 15.69 15.24 -28.61
CA ALA A 28 15.76 16.04 -27.40
C ALA A 28 15.04 17.39 -27.58
N ARG A 29 15.25 18.07 -28.71
CA ARG A 29 14.56 19.33 -29.04
C ARG A 29 13.05 19.12 -29.21
N GLN A 30 12.62 18.06 -29.88
CA GLN A 30 11.20 17.73 -30.00
C GLN A 30 10.57 17.48 -28.62
N ARG A 31 11.24 16.71 -27.76
CA ARG A 31 10.77 16.44 -26.39
C ARG A 31 10.66 17.72 -25.57
N LEU A 32 11.66 18.60 -25.63
CA LEU A 32 11.61 19.90 -24.96
C LEU A 32 10.49 20.78 -25.51
N SER A 33 10.23 20.76 -26.82
CA SER A 33 9.14 21.53 -27.43
C SER A 33 7.76 21.04 -26.97
N ALA A 34 7.62 19.73 -26.74
CA ALA A 34 6.39 19.08 -26.29
C ALA A 34 6.13 19.22 -24.77
N MET A 35 7.13 19.62 -23.97
CA MET A 35 6.96 19.84 -22.53
C MET A 35 6.08 21.06 -22.24
N SER A 36 5.20 20.92 -21.25
CA SER A 36 4.45 22.02 -20.66
C SER A 36 5.37 23.04 -19.96
N ALA A 37 4.83 24.23 -19.68
CA ALA A 37 5.57 25.27 -18.96
C ALA A 37 6.04 24.80 -17.56
N ALA A 38 5.20 24.02 -16.86
CA ALA A 38 5.53 23.48 -15.55
C ALA A 38 6.68 22.46 -15.61
N GLU A 39 6.68 21.58 -16.61
CA GLU A 39 7.75 20.60 -16.81
C GLU A 39 9.08 21.28 -17.18
N LYS A 40 9.04 22.33 -18.01
CA LYS A 40 10.23 23.14 -18.34
C LYS A 40 10.80 23.83 -17.09
N GLN A 41 9.94 24.42 -16.27
CA GLN A 41 10.36 25.04 -15.01
C GLN A 41 10.98 24.01 -14.05
N GLU A 42 10.39 22.81 -13.95
CA GLU A 42 10.95 21.73 -13.15
C GLU A 42 12.32 21.27 -13.69
N LEU A 43 12.46 21.20 -15.02
CA LEU A 43 13.72 20.86 -15.68
C LEU A 43 14.79 21.92 -15.42
N ASP A 44 14.45 23.21 -15.52
CA ASP A 44 15.37 24.31 -15.21
C ASP A 44 15.80 24.28 -13.74
N ALA A 45 14.87 24.03 -12.81
CA ALA A 45 15.18 23.88 -11.39
C ALA A 45 16.07 22.66 -11.11
N LYS A 46 15.92 21.56 -11.86
CA LYS A 46 16.84 20.41 -11.80
C LYS A 46 18.21 20.82 -12.34
N ARG A 47 18.28 21.43 -13.53
CA ARG A 47 19.52 21.89 -14.15
C ARG A 47 20.30 22.82 -13.23
N ALA A 48 19.66 23.83 -12.64
CA ALA A 48 20.28 24.75 -11.70
C ALA A 48 20.88 24.03 -10.48
N ARG A 49 20.15 23.06 -9.90
CA ARG A 49 20.66 22.21 -8.81
C ARG A 49 21.86 21.37 -9.24
N PHE A 50 21.90 20.92 -10.49
CA PHE A 50 23.03 20.16 -11.02
C PHE A 50 24.31 21.00 -11.04
N TYR A 51 24.23 22.17 -11.67
CA TYR A 51 25.39 23.05 -11.83
C TYR A 51 25.81 23.77 -10.54
N ALA A 52 24.95 23.82 -9.52
CA ALA A 52 25.30 24.33 -8.20
C ALA A 52 26.14 23.34 -7.36
N MET A 53 26.26 22.07 -7.78
CA MET A 53 27.07 21.08 -7.07
C MET A 53 28.57 21.26 -7.31
N PRO A 54 29.45 20.76 -6.41
CA PRO A 54 30.88 20.65 -6.67
C PRO A 54 31.16 19.86 -7.96
N GLU A 55 32.19 20.27 -8.70
CA GLU A 55 32.56 19.67 -9.99
C GLU A 55 32.80 18.15 -9.89
N ASN A 56 33.39 17.67 -8.79
CA ASN A 56 33.59 16.24 -8.54
C ASN A 56 32.25 15.49 -8.46
N ASP A 57 31.25 16.03 -7.75
CA ASP A 57 29.92 15.43 -7.65
C ASP A 57 29.20 15.44 -9.00
N GLN A 58 29.35 16.53 -9.79
CA GLN A 58 28.83 16.58 -11.14
C GLN A 58 29.43 15.48 -12.01
N GLN A 59 30.76 15.36 -12.05
CA GLN A 59 31.47 14.35 -12.83
C GLN A 59 31.08 12.93 -12.42
N ARG A 60 30.98 12.67 -11.11
CA ARG A 60 30.50 11.38 -10.59
C ARG A 60 29.11 11.04 -11.10
N LEU A 61 28.17 12.00 -11.10
CA LEU A 61 26.83 11.77 -11.65
C LEU A 61 26.83 11.53 -13.16
N ARG A 62 27.67 12.25 -13.91
CA ARG A 62 27.83 12.00 -15.36
C ARG A 62 28.36 10.59 -15.62
N GLN A 63 29.32 10.12 -14.81
CA GLN A 63 29.85 8.77 -14.91
C GLN A 63 28.78 7.72 -14.60
N VAL A 64 28.05 7.87 -13.49
CA VAL A 64 26.95 6.96 -13.14
C VAL A 64 25.87 6.92 -14.24
N HIS A 65 25.58 8.06 -14.88
CA HIS A 65 24.66 8.10 -16.02
C HIS A 65 25.17 7.31 -17.22
N ARG A 66 26.46 7.46 -17.55
CA ARG A 66 27.09 6.73 -18.64
C ARG A 66 27.06 5.22 -18.36
N ASP A 67 27.54 4.81 -17.19
CA ASP A 67 27.57 3.41 -16.74
C ASP A 67 26.17 2.77 -16.81
N LEU A 68 25.13 3.49 -16.36
CA LEU A 68 23.76 3.00 -16.41
C LEU A 68 23.16 2.96 -17.83
N SER A 69 23.62 3.82 -18.74
CA SER A 69 23.09 3.88 -20.11
C SER A 69 23.74 2.84 -21.02
N GLU A 70 25.00 2.49 -20.72
CA GLU A 70 25.80 1.48 -21.43
C GLU A 70 25.56 0.05 -20.91
N ALA A 71 24.93 -0.12 -19.74
CA ALA A 71 24.63 -1.43 -19.18
C ALA A 71 23.60 -2.22 -20.01
N ASP A 72 23.83 -3.54 -20.15
CA ASP A 72 22.92 -4.46 -20.84
C ASP A 72 21.51 -4.48 -20.19
N ASP A 73 21.44 -4.30 -18.87
CA ASP A 73 20.23 -4.28 -18.05
C ASP A 73 19.76 -2.86 -17.66
N ARG A 74 20.10 -1.85 -18.48
CA ARG A 74 19.80 -0.42 -18.25
C ARG A 74 18.38 -0.12 -17.75
N GLU A 75 17.36 -0.76 -18.33
CA GLU A 75 15.96 -0.50 -17.98
C GLU A 75 15.64 -0.97 -16.56
N GLN A 76 16.15 -2.15 -16.19
CA GLN A 76 15.99 -2.73 -14.86
C GLN A 76 16.72 -1.88 -13.82
N LEU A 77 17.97 -1.47 -14.10
CA LEU A 77 18.73 -0.63 -13.19
C LEU A 77 18.08 0.75 -12.99
N GLN A 78 17.58 1.38 -14.06
CA GLN A 78 16.82 2.63 -13.95
C GLN A 78 15.58 2.47 -13.09
N GLN A 79 14.82 1.38 -13.26
CA GLN A 79 13.65 1.09 -12.45
C GLN A 79 14.01 0.88 -10.97
N ILE A 80 15.09 0.15 -10.68
CA ILE A 80 15.59 -0.06 -9.31
C ILE A 80 15.98 1.29 -8.69
N MET A 81 16.69 2.14 -9.41
CA MET A 81 17.12 3.45 -8.93
C MET A 81 15.92 4.36 -8.61
N GLN A 82 14.89 4.36 -9.47
CA GLN A 82 13.65 5.10 -9.23
C GLN A 82 12.89 4.59 -8.00
N ASN A 83 12.75 3.26 -7.88
CA ASN A 83 12.10 2.61 -6.74
C ASN A 83 12.83 2.92 -5.43
N TYR A 84 14.17 2.83 -5.45
CA TYR A 84 15.01 3.16 -4.31
C TYR A 84 14.86 4.63 -3.90
N ALA A 85 14.91 5.57 -4.86
CA ALA A 85 14.73 6.99 -4.56
C ALA A 85 13.34 7.29 -3.99
N LYS A 86 12.30 6.63 -4.50
CA LYS A 86 10.93 6.75 -3.97
C LYS A 86 10.82 6.21 -2.54
N TRP A 87 11.38 5.03 -2.27
CA TRP A 87 11.40 4.45 -0.93
C TRP A 87 12.23 5.29 0.05
N LEU A 88 13.40 5.78 -0.37
CA LEU A 88 14.25 6.63 0.47
C LEU A 88 13.51 7.91 0.90
N ARG A 89 12.61 8.44 0.04
CA ARG A 89 11.74 9.58 0.35
C ARG A 89 10.64 9.28 1.36
N SER A 90 10.18 8.02 1.46
CA SER A 90 9.19 7.65 2.48
C SER A 90 9.82 7.42 3.86
N LEU A 91 11.14 7.27 3.96
CA LEU A 91 11.80 7.15 5.27
C LEU A 91 11.78 8.45 6.06
N GLN A 92 11.69 8.34 7.38
CA GLN A 92 11.94 9.43 8.32
C GLN A 92 13.36 10.02 8.12
N SER A 93 13.51 11.31 8.42
CA SER A 93 14.76 12.05 8.17
C SER A 93 15.99 11.43 8.84
N GLY A 94 15.85 10.89 10.06
CA GLY A 94 16.92 10.20 10.78
C GLY A 94 17.40 8.94 10.07
N ALA A 95 16.49 8.03 9.72
CA ALA A 95 16.82 6.79 8.99
C ALA A 95 17.43 7.06 7.61
N ARG A 96 16.95 8.12 6.93
CA ARG A 96 17.56 8.56 5.67
C ARG A 96 19.00 9.04 5.85
N ALA A 97 19.26 9.87 6.87
CA ALA A 97 20.59 10.38 7.15
C ALA A 97 21.56 9.24 7.51
N GLU A 98 21.10 8.27 8.30
CA GLU A 98 21.84 7.05 8.64
C GLU A 98 22.24 6.27 7.38
N LEU A 99 21.30 6.00 6.47
CA LEU A 99 21.62 5.28 5.24
C LEU A 99 22.66 6.00 4.37
N VAL A 100 22.58 7.33 4.30
CA VAL A 100 23.51 8.14 3.49
C VAL A 100 24.92 8.13 4.09
N SER A 101 25.07 8.07 5.42
CA SER A 101 26.38 8.03 6.07
C SER A 101 27.04 6.65 6.04
N LEU A 102 26.27 5.57 5.85
CA LEU A 102 26.81 4.21 5.77
C LEU A 102 27.59 3.96 4.46
N PRO A 103 28.67 3.15 4.52
CA PRO A 103 29.30 2.58 3.33
C PRO A 103 28.32 1.76 2.48
N PRO A 104 28.56 1.62 1.15
CA PRO A 104 27.65 0.92 0.25
C PRO A 104 27.23 -0.48 0.71
N GLU A 105 28.18 -1.27 1.22
CA GLU A 105 27.97 -2.65 1.66
C GLU A 105 27.08 -2.70 2.91
N SER A 106 27.39 -1.87 3.91
CA SER A 106 26.60 -1.76 5.14
C SER A 106 25.21 -1.17 4.90
N ARG A 107 25.06 -0.35 3.86
CA ARG A 107 23.77 0.25 3.47
C ARG A 107 22.77 -0.82 3.05
N ILE A 108 23.20 -1.86 2.32
CA ILE A 108 22.32 -2.95 1.88
C ILE A 108 21.74 -3.70 3.10
N GLU A 109 22.59 -4.04 4.07
CA GLU A 109 22.14 -4.72 5.29
C GLU A 109 21.18 -3.83 6.10
N ARG A 110 21.46 -2.54 6.20
CA ARG A 110 20.54 -1.61 6.87
C ARG A 110 19.22 -1.43 6.12
N ILE A 111 19.22 -1.42 4.79
CA ILE A 111 18.01 -1.41 3.97
C ILE A 111 17.16 -2.65 4.27
N LYS A 112 17.78 -3.85 4.32
CA LYS A 112 17.06 -5.09 4.66
C LYS A 112 16.39 -5.00 6.04
N GLN A 113 17.11 -4.50 7.04
CA GLN A 113 16.57 -4.29 8.39
C GLN A 113 15.38 -3.31 8.38
N LEU A 114 15.53 -2.16 7.72
CA LEU A 114 14.45 -1.17 7.62
C LEU A 114 13.21 -1.73 6.92
N LEU A 115 13.39 -2.54 5.87
CA LEU A 115 12.27 -3.21 5.21
C LEU A 115 11.56 -4.20 6.15
N GLN A 116 12.32 -4.98 6.93
CA GLN A 116 11.77 -5.91 7.93
C GLN A 116 11.06 -5.17 9.08
N GLU A 117 11.61 -4.05 9.55
CA GLU A 117 10.99 -3.17 10.55
C GLU A 117 9.67 -2.60 10.02
N GLN A 118 9.65 -2.09 8.78
CA GLN A 118 8.46 -1.58 8.11
C GLN A 118 7.39 -2.66 7.93
N GLU A 119 7.78 -3.87 7.53
CA GLU A 119 6.88 -5.01 7.40
C GLU A 119 6.29 -5.40 8.76
N SER A 120 7.13 -5.50 9.80
CA SER A 120 6.70 -5.76 11.17
C SER A 120 5.73 -4.70 11.69
N TRP A 121 6.00 -3.42 11.43
CA TRP A 121 5.11 -2.33 11.81
C TRP A 121 3.77 -2.42 11.08
N ARG A 122 3.77 -2.64 9.76
CA ARG A 122 2.54 -2.80 8.97
C ARG A 122 1.72 -3.98 9.46
N MET A 123 2.36 -5.12 9.71
CA MET A 123 1.65 -6.30 10.21
C MET A 123 1.05 -6.07 11.60
N ARG A 124 1.74 -5.36 12.51
CA ARG A 124 1.14 -4.95 13.80
C ARG A 124 -0.08 -4.05 13.59
N LYS A 125 0.01 -3.07 12.68
CA LYS A 125 -1.10 -2.16 12.34
C LYS A 125 -2.32 -2.90 11.79
N TYR A 126 -2.12 -3.94 10.97
CA TYR A 126 -3.23 -4.63 10.28
C TYR A 126 -3.71 -5.91 10.96
N ALA A 127 -2.85 -6.66 11.64
CA ALA A 127 -3.22 -7.92 12.29
C ALA A 127 -4.00 -7.72 13.59
N MET A 128 -4.03 -6.50 14.14
CA MET A 128 -4.67 -6.14 15.41
C MET A 128 -4.35 -7.11 16.57
N SER A 129 -3.19 -7.78 16.54
CA SER A 129 -2.82 -8.88 17.45
C SER A 129 -1.39 -8.71 18.00
N GLU A 130 -1.18 -9.29 19.19
CA GLU A 130 0.09 -9.38 19.93
C GLU A 130 1.08 -10.40 19.31
N LEU A 131 1.04 -10.58 17.98
CA LEU A 131 1.97 -11.49 17.30
C LEU A 131 3.41 -11.00 17.51
N THR A 132 4.30 -11.90 17.89
CA THR A 132 5.72 -11.59 17.98
C THR A 132 6.31 -11.38 16.57
N PRO A 133 7.47 -10.70 16.43
CA PRO A 133 8.16 -10.62 15.14
C PRO A 133 8.40 -11.98 14.48
N ASP A 134 8.71 -13.00 15.27
CA ASP A 134 8.97 -14.35 14.77
C ASP A 134 7.69 -15.02 14.27
N ASP A 135 6.58 -14.90 15.02
CA ASP A 135 5.27 -15.41 14.59
C ASP A 135 4.82 -14.79 13.28
N ARG A 136 5.09 -13.49 13.10
CA ARG A 136 4.78 -12.79 11.86
C ARG A 136 5.54 -13.36 10.67
N ALA A 137 6.84 -13.60 10.82
CA ALA A 137 7.66 -14.21 9.78
C ALA A 137 7.16 -15.64 9.45
N VAL A 138 6.78 -16.41 10.47
CA VAL A 138 6.20 -17.75 10.31
C VAL A 138 4.88 -17.69 9.54
N ILE A 139 3.97 -16.77 9.89
CA ILE A 139 2.67 -16.61 9.20
C ILE A 139 2.87 -16.17 7.75
N VAL A 140 3.79 -15.24 7.48
CA VAL A 140 4.10 -14.79 6.12
C VAL A 140 4.61 -15.96 5.27
N LYS A 141 5.57 -16.72 5.80
CA LYS A 141 6.12 -17.91 5.13
C LYS A 141 5.05 -18.97 4.91
N TRP A 142 4.26 -19.29 5.93
CA TRP A 142 3.15 -20.24 5.82
C TRP A 142 2.13 -19.81 4.77
N MET A 143 1.79 -18.53 4.68
CA MET A 143 0.89 -18.00 3.64
C MET A 143 1.47 -18.22 2.24
N GLU A 144 2.77 -17.99 2.05
CA GLU A 144 3.44 -18.23 0.77
C GLU A 144 3.35 -19.70 0.35
N GLU A 145 3.65 -20.60 1.28
CA GLU A 145 3.57 -22.05 1.07
C GLU A 145 2.13 -22.49 0.80
N PHE A 146 1.17 -22.02 1.60
CA PHE A 146 -0.26 -22.31 1.45
C PHE A 146 -0.78 -21.87 0.08
N VAL A 147 -0.52 -20.62 -0.31
CA VAL A 147 -0.98 -20.08 -1.59
C VAL A 147 -0.30 -20.77 -2.78
N SER A 148 0.98 -21.12 -2.65
CA SER A 148 1.70 -21.86 -3.69
C SER A 148 1.11 -23.27 -3.85
N ALA A 149 0.78 -23.96 -2.75
CA ALA A 149 0.16 -25.28 -2.78
C ALA A 149 -1.26 -25.26 -3.41
N HIS A 150 -1.96 -24.12 -3.32
CA HIS A 150 -3.31 -23.95 -3.85
C HIS A 150 -3.36 -23.21 -5.20
N GLU A 151 -2.22 -23.08 -5.87
CA GLU A 151 -2.10 -22.29 -7.09
C GLU A 151 -3.08 -22.74 -8.19
N GLU A 152 -3.17 -24.04 -8.47
CA GLU A 152 -4.05 -24.55 -9.53
C GLU A 152 -5.51 -24.19 -9.28
N GLN A 153 -5.96 -24.35 -8.03
CA GLN A 153 -7.32 -24.04 -7.60
C GLN A 153 -7.62 -22.53 -7.69
N ILE A 154 -6.63 -21.68 -7.36
CA ILE A 154 -6.70 -20.23 -7.55
C ILE A 154 -6.90 -19.91 -9.04
N LEU A 155 -6.12 -20.53 -9.92
CA LEU A 155 -6.14 -20.27 -11.36
C LEU A 155 -7.42 -20.77 -12.03
N GLU A 156 -7.98 -21.90 -11.59
CA GLU A 156 -9.29 -22.39 -12.07
C GLU A 156 -10.42 -21.40 -11.84
N ARG A 157 -10.36 -20.65 -10.74
CA ARG A 157 -11.34 -19.59 -10.42
C ARG A 157 -11.08 -18.29 -11.18
N MET A 158 -9.95 -18.18 -11.86
CA MET A 158 -9.57 -17.00 -12.64
C MET A 158 -9.01 -17.42 -14.01
N PRO A 159 -9.82 -18.07 -14.87
CA PRO A 159 -9.33 -18.64 -16.13
C PRO A 159 -8.82 -17.57 -17.11
N HIS A 160 -9.46 -16.40 -17.13
CA HIS A 160 -9.06 -15.24 -17.95
C HIS A 160 -7.73 -14.61 -17.54
N TRP A 161 -7.16 -15.06 -16.43
CA TRP A 161 -5.93 -14.57 -15.83
C TRP A 161 -4.76 -15.55 -16.12
N LYS A 162 -5.04 -16.83 -16.43
CA LYS A 162 -4.03 -17.88 -16.67
C LYS A 162 -2.94 -17.49 -17.67
N GLN A 163 -3.32 -16.99 -18.85
CA GLN A 163 -2.38 -16.57 -19.90
C GLN A 163 -1.43 -15.46 -19.43
N ARG A 164 -1.88 -14.61 -18.51
CA ARG A 164 -1.07 -13.55 -17.94
C ARG A 164 -0.14 -14.05 -16.83
N TRP A 165 -0.50 -15.13 -16.12
CA TRP A 165 0.37 -15.69 -15.08
C TRP A 165 1.61 -16.34 -15.66
N ASP A 166 1.46 -17.01 -16.80
CA ASP A 166 2.57 -17.74 -17.44
C ASP A 166 3.68 -16.80 -17.94
N SER A 167 3.37 -15.50 -18.12
CA SER A 167 4.35 -14.48 -18.50
C SER A 167 4.97 -13.71 -17.33
N LEU A 168 4.51 -13.93 -16.10
CA LEU A 168 5.03 -13.23 -14.92
C LEU A 168 6.26 -13.93 -14.33
N PRO A 169 7.27 -13.16 -13.87
CA PRO A 169 8.34 -13.71 -13.05
C PRO A 169 7.81 -14.39 -11.78
N PRO A 170 8.46 -15.46 -11.27
CA PRO A 170 7.95 -16.26 -10.14
C PRO A 170 7.57 -15.43 -8.90
N ALA A 171 8.37 -14.43 -8.55
CA ALA A 171 8.07 -13.57 -7.39
C ALA A 171 6.82 -12.69 -7.61
N GLN A 172 6.58 -12.20 -8.83
CA GLN A 172 5.39 -11.43 -9.15
C GLN A 172 4.15 -12.32 -9.18
N ARG A 173 4.30 -13.53 -9.74
CA ARG A 173 3.27 -14.57 -9.76
C ARG A 173 2.77 -14.90 -8.35
N LEU A 174 3.68 -15.22 -7.42
CA LEU A 174 3.33 -15.49 -6.02
C LEU A 174 2.60 -14.30 -5.36
N ASN A 175 3.08 -13.08 -5.56
CA ASN A 175 2.42 -11.88 -5.03
C ASN A 175 1.01 -11.67 -5.59
N MET A 176 0.77 -12.02 -6.85
CA MET A 176 -0.56 -11.98 -7.44
C MET A 176 -1.48 -13.09 -6.92
N LEU A 177 -0.97 -14.30 -6.72
CA LEU A 177 -1.73 -15.39 -6.11
C LEU A 177 -2.17 -15.03 -4.69
N ILE A 178 -1.25 -14.50 -3.87
CA ILE A 178 -1.55 -14.08 -2.50
C ILE A 178 -2.61 -12.98 -2.47
N PHE A 179 -2.56 -12.05 -3.42
CA PHE A 179 -3.61 -11.07 -3.58
C PHE A 179 -4.95 -11.71 -3.93
N ALA A 180 -4.97 -12.58 -4.94
CA ALA A 180 -6.20 -13.24 -5.35
C ALA A 180 -6.84 -14.01 -4.18
N ALA A 181 -6.03 -14.76 -3.44
CA ALA A 181 -6.45 -15.52 -2.27
C ALA A 181 -7.06 -14.64 -1.16
N THR A 182 -6.62 -13.38 -1.03
CA THR A 182 -7.03 -12.51 0.10
C THR A 182 -8.07 -11.45 -0.27
N ALA A 183 -8.19 -11.09 -1.54
CA ALA A 183 -9.00 -9.95 -1.98
C ALA A 183 -10.08 -10.30 -3.01
N ILE A 184 -9.95 -11.41 -3.74
CA ILE A 184 -10.94 -11.82 -4.73
C ILE A 184 -11.91 -12.78 -4.08
N ARG A 185 -13.14 -12.31 -3.81
CA ARG A 185 -14.17 -13.05 -3.05
C ARG A 185 -14.33 -14.53 -3.46
N PRO A 186 -14.51 -14.91 -4.74
CA PRO A 186 -14.68 -16.31 -5.12
C PRO A 186 -13.44 -17.18 -4.90
N VAL A 187 -12.25 -16.58 -4.83
CA VAL A 187 -10.99 -17.28 -4.52
C VAL A 187 -10.84 -17.39 -3.01
N ARG A 188 -11.09 -16.30 -2.29
CA ARG A 188 -11.02 -16.23 -0.82
C ARG A 188 -11.96 -17.21 -0.13
N GLU A 189 -13.19 -17.35 -0.61
CA GLU A 189 -14.17 -18.30 -0.04
C GLU A 189 -13.76 -19.77 -0.24
N LEU A 190 -12.92 -20.05 -1.24
CA LEU A 190 -12.40 -21.40 -1.51
C LEU A 190 -11.16 -21.73 -0.67
N LEU A 191 -10.36 -20.71 -0.34
CA LEU A 191 -9.02 -20.87 0.26
C LEU A 191 -8.99 -20.52 1.73
N LEU A 192 -10.03 -20.93 2.44
CA LEU A 192 -9.97 -20.97 3.88
C LEU A 192 -9.09 -22.16 4.29
N PRO A 193 -8.02 -21.93 5.07
CA PRO A 193 -7.18 -23.03 5.53
C PRO A 193 -8.00 -24.08 6.28
N THR A 194 -7.72 -25.34 5.99
CA THR A 194 -8.28 -26.48 6.70
C THR A 194 -7.79 -26.53 8.14
N GLU A 195 -8.50 -27.28 9.00
CA GLU A 195 -8.05 -27.51 10.38
C GLU A 195 -6.66 -28.15 10.45
N GLU A 196 -6.32 -29.02 9.49
CA GLU A 196 -5.01 -29.66 9.41
C GLU A 196 -3.89 -28.64 9.15
N GLU A 197 -4.11 -27.72 8.22
CA GLU A 197 -3.15 -26.65 7.89
C GLU A 197 -2.99 -25.66 9.04
N MET A 198 -4.09 -25.34 9.73
CA MET A 198 -4.05 -24.50 10.92
C MET A 198 -3.31 -25.19 12.07
N ASN A 199 -3.44 -26.51 12.20
CA ASN A 199 -2.68 -27.30 13.17
C ASN A 199 -1.18 -27.37 12.83
N LEU A 200 -0.81 -27.40 11.54
CA LEU A 200 0.58 -27.28 11.11
C LEU A 200 1.16 -25.90 11.46
N LEU A 201 0.41 -24.83 11.20
CA LEU A 201 0.80 -23.47 11.58
C LEU A 201 0.97 -23.35 13.11
N LYS A 202 0.02 -23.89 13.89
CA LYS A 202 0.04 -23.90 15.37
C LYS A 202 1.36 -24.45 15.94
N LYS A 203 1.95 -25.48 15.31
CA LYS A 203 3.21 -26.08 15.77
C LYS A 203 4.42 -25.14 15.63
N GLN A 204 4.38 -24.22 14.68
CA GLN A 204 5.48 -23.30 14.37
C GLN A 204 5.37 -21.96 15.13
N LEU A 205 4.18 -21.62 15.62
CA LEU A 205 3.90 -20.39 16.34
C LEU A 205 4.42 -20.43 17.80
N SER A 206 4.57 -19.25 18.41
CA SER A 206 4.89 -19.02 19.80
C SER A 206 3.71 -19.36 20.74
N GLY A 207 3.94 -19.35 22.05
CA GLY A 207 2.91 -19.63 23.04
C GLY A 207 1.69 -18.71 22.96
N SER A 208 1.89 -17.39 22.76
CA SER A 208 0.80 -16.43 22.69
C SER A 208 -0.04 -16.62 21.42
N ALA A 209 0.61 -16.76 20.26
CA ALA A 209 -0.06 -17.01 18.99
C ALA A 209 -0.79 -18.37 18.97
N ARG A 210 -0.22 -19.41 19.58
CA ARG A 210 -0.91 -20.70 19.80
C ARG A 210 -2.15 -20.56 20.68
N GLN A 211 -2.09 -19.70 21.70
CA GLN A 211 -3.24 -19.45 22.58
C GLN A 211 -4.36 -18.73 21.83
N GLU A 212 -4.03 -17.73 21.00
CA GLU A 212 -5.01 -17.03 20.15
C GLU A 212 -5.68 -18.01 19.17
N LEU A 213 -4.89 -18.86 18.51
CA LEU A 213 -5.40 -19.88 17.58
C LEU A 213 -6.29 -20.90 18.31
N SER A 214 -5.86 -21.38 19.48
CA SER A 214 -6.66 -22.32 20.30
C SER A 214 -7.95 -21.68 20.83
N ARG A 215 -7.94 -20.38 21.09
CA ARG A 215 -9.13 -19.63 21.51
C ARG A 215 -10.11 -19.49 20.35
N ALA A 216 -9.63 -19.10 19.17
CA ALA A 216 -10.46 -19.01 17.97
C ALA A 216 -11.05 -20.35 17.58
N GLU A 217 -10.29 -21.44 17.70
CA GLU A 217 -10.74 -22.82 17.51
C GLU A 217 -11.94 -23.16 18.42
N LYS A 218 -11.82 -22.92 19.74
CA LYS A 218 -12.90 -23.16 20.71
C LYS A 218 -14.14 -22.29 20.48
N GLU A 219 -13.95 -21.08 19.98
CA GLU A 219 -15.04 -20.13 19.71
C GLU A 219 -15.67 -20.33 18.31
N GLY A 220 -15.16 -21.27 17.50
CA GLY A 220 -15.62 -21.49 16.12
C GLY A 220 -15.26 -20.34 15.18
N ARG A 221 -14.25 -19.53 15.51
CA ARG A 221 -13.79 -18.34 14.78
C ARG A 221 -12.45 -18.54 14.05
N LEU A 222 -12.09 -19.79 13.80
CA LEU A 222 -10.83 -20.16 13.15
C LEU A 222 -10.71 -19.58 11.73
N PRO A 223 -11.76 -19.63 10.88
CA PRO A 223 -11.69 -19.06 9.52
C PRO A 223 -11.49 -17.54 9.52
N GLU A 224 -12.14 -16.81 10.42
CA GLU A 224 -12.00 -15.36 10.53
C GLU A 224 -10.60 -14.95 11.00
N LEU A 225 -10.03 -15.70 11.95
CA LEU A 225 -8.66 -15.48 12.40
C LEU A 225 -7.67 -15.73 11.25
N ALA A 226 -7.85 -16.84 10.53
CA ALA A 226 -7.03 -17.18 9.37
C ALA A 226 -7.12 -16.11 8.27
N GLU A 227 -8.33 -15.67 7.89
CA GLU A 227 -8.52 -14.59 6.92
C GLU A 227 -7.82 -13.30 7.37
N ARG A 228 -7.94 -12.95 8.66
CA ARG A 228 -7.31 -11.76 9.22
C ARG A 228 -5.79 -11.83 9.14
N TRP A 229 -5.19 -12.96 9.51
CA TRP A 229 -3.74 -13.17 9.43
C TRP A 229 -3.24 -13.18 7.99
N LEU A 230 -3.93 -13.86 7.07
CA LEU A 230 -3.62 -13.85 5.64
C LEU A 230 -3.67 -12.44 5.06
N ARG A 231 -4.71 -11.66 5.39
CA ARG A 231 -4.82 -10.26 4.95
C ARG A 231 -3.70 -9.40 5.54
N ALA A 232 -3.39 -9.57 6.82
CA ALA A 232 -2.31 -8.82 7.47
C ALA A 232 -0.94 -9.13 6.85
N ALA A 233 -0.65 -10.40 6.57
CA ALA A 233 0.56 -10.84 5.89
C ALA A 233 0.64 -10.32 4.44
N MET A 234 -0.47 -10.31 3.70
CA MET A 234 -0.52 -9.70 2.37
C MET A 234 -0.22 -8.19 2.40
N LEU A 235 -0.82 -7.46 3.35
CA LEU A 235 -0.61 -6.02 3.52
C LEU A 235 0.79 -5.69 4.09
N SER A 236 1.40 -6.59 4.85
CA SER A 236 2.76 -6.43 5.38
C SER A 236 3.83 -6.70 4.33
N ARG A 237 3.61 -7.66 3.41
CA ARG A 237 4.55 -7.95 2.32
C ARG A 237 4.57 -6.86 1.26
N ARG A 238 3.40 -6.36 0.89
CA ARG A 238 3.35 -5.26 -0.07
C ARG A 238 3.81 -4.01 0.64
N ALA A 239 5.03 -3.58 0.33
CA ALA A 239 5.54 -2.23 0.55
C ALA A 239 4.67 -1.24 -0.23
N LEU A 240 3.39 -1.17 0.11
CA LEU A 240 2.56 -0.04 -0.16
C LEU A 240 3.32 1.12 0.51
N PRO A 241 3.85 2.07 -0.27
CA PRO A 241 4.62 3.16 0.30
C PRO A 241 3.79 3.81 1.39
N GLU A 242 4.43 4.19 2.50
CA GLU A 242 3.76 5.04 3.47
C GLU A 242 3.11 6.19 2.72
N VAL A 243 1.79 6.27 2.83
CA VAL A 243 1.01 7.29 2.14
C VAL A 243 1.29 8.57 2.88
N SER A 244 1.83 9.56 2.18
CA SER A 244 2.05 10.85 2.84
C SER A 244 0.70 11.44 3.25
N ARG A 245 0.71 12.33 4.26
CA ARG A 245 -0.53 13.00 4.69
C ARG A 245 -1.15 13.80 3.55
N GLU A 246 -0.32 14.39 2.69
CA GLU A 246 -0.73 15.09 1.48
C GLU A 246 -1.38 14.15 0.46
N GLU A 247 -0.82 12.96 0.25
CA GLU A 247 -1.42 11.93 -0.62
C GLU A 247 -2.77 11.44 -0.07
N LEU A 248 -2.89 11.25 1.25
CA LEU A 248 -4.16 10.90 1.89
C LEU A 248 -5.19 12.02 1.79
N GLN A 249 -4.78 13.28 1.94
CA GLN A 249 -5.66 14.44 1.83
C GLN A 249 -6.15 14.66 0.40
N GLN A 250 -5.26 14.50 -0.59
CA GLN A 250 -5.63 14.51 -2.00
C GLN A 250 -6.63 13.39 -2.29
N PHE A 251 -6.33 12.17 -1.84
CA PHE A 251 -7.23 11.04 -2.01
C PHE A 251 -8.59 11.27 -1.34
N TYR A 252 -8.62 11.84 -0.13
CA TYR A 252 -9.87 12.20 0.56
C TYR A 252 -10.74 13.16 -0.26
N SER A 253 -10.10 14.12 -0.94
CA SER A 253 -10.78 15.09 -1.78
C SER A 253 -11.34 14.45 -3.06
N ASP A 254 -10.73 13.36 -3.53
CA ASP A 254 -11.20 12.58 -4.66
C ASP A 254 -12.32 11.58 -4.29
N LEU A 255 -12.59 11.36 -2.99
CA LEU A 255 -13.66 10.46 -2.53
C LEU A 255 -15.05 11.05 -2.77
N ASP A 256 -16.02 10.18 -3.04
CA ASP A 256 -17.41 10.61 -3.17
C ASP A 256 -18.00 11.08 -1.82
N GLN A 257 -19.15 11.77 -1.89
CA GLN A 257 -19.79 12.35 -0.71
C GLN A 257 -20.15 11.29 0.35
N ARG A 258 -20.58 10.09 -0.06
CA ARG A 258 -20.98 9.02 0.88
C ARG A 258 -19.77 8.44 1.60
N GLN A 259 -18.65 8.28 0.90
CA GLN A 259 -17.40 7.80 1.48
C GLN A 259 -16.82 8.81 2.48
N ARG A 260 -16.90 10.11 2.17
CA ARG A 260 -16.50 11.17 3.10
C ARG A 260 -17.38 11.20 4.35
N GLU A 261 -18.70 11.16 4.20
CA GLU A 261 -19.64 11.08 5.32
C GLU A 261 -19.41 9.82 6.18
N TYR A 262 -19.10 8.68 5.57
CA TYR A 262 -18.74 7.46 6.31
C TYR A 262 -17.49 7.66 7.17
N LEU A 263 -16.44 8.29 6.62
CA LEU A 263 -15.19 8.57 7.32
C LEU A 263 -15.37 9.63 8.42
N GLU A 264 -16.16 10.68 8.17
CA GLU A 264 -16.46 11.78 9.10
C GLU A 264 -17.25 11.33 10.33
N ASN A 265 -18.00 10.22 10.23
CA ASN A 265 -18.73 9.63 11.35
C ASN A 265 -17.84 8.77 12.28
N MET A 266 -16.54 8.67 12.02
CA MET A 266 -15.59 7.93 12.87
C MET A 266 -14.71 8.89 13.67
N SER A 267 -14.14 8.41 14.78
CA SER A 267 -13.07 9.13 15.50
C SER A 267 -11.88 9.40 14.58
N ALA A 268 -11.15 10.51 14.79
CA ALA A 268 -10.01 10.91 13.95
C ALA A 268 -8.98 9.80 13.71
N GLU A 269 -8.59 9.06 14.75
CA GLU A 269 -7.63 7.95 14.61
C GLU A 269 -8.16 6.83 13.70
N ARG A 270 -9.42 6.45 13.88
CA ARG A 270 -10.08 5.41 13.07
C ARG A 270 -10.35 5.87 11.63
N MET A 271 -10.66 7.15 11.45
CA MET A 271 -10.79 7.79 10.14
C MET A 271 -9.48 7.69 9.37
N GLU A 272 -8.34 8.05 9.97
CA GLU A 272 -7.03 7.98 9.31
C GLU A 272 -6.65 6.55 8.93
N GLN A 273 -6.93 5.58 9.81
CA GLN A 273 -6.72 4.16 9.53
C GLN A 273 -7.57 3.67 8.35
N GLU A 274 -8.87 3.98 8.33
CA GLU A 274 -9.76 3.60 7.21
C GLU A 274 -9.43 4.34 5.92
N LEU A 275 -9.08 5.63 5.98
CA LEU A 275 -8.66 6.40 4.81
C LEU A 275 -7.39 5.81 4.20
N THR A 276 -6.41 5.46 5.02
CA THR A 276 -5.19 4.75 4.58
C THR A 276 -5.53 3.40 3.95
N ARG A 277 -6.46 2.66 4.55
CA ARG A 277 -6.93 1.36 4.02
C ARG A 277 -7.59 1.52 2.66
N LEU A 278 -8.49 2.50 2.51
CA LEU A 278 -9.19 2.82 1.26
C LEU A 278 -8.22 3.30 0.18
N TYR A 279 -7.26 4.15 0.53
CA TYR A 279 -6.22 4.61 -0.40
C TYR A 279 -5.45 3.44 -0.98
N HIS A 280 -4.99 2.53 -0.11
CA HIS A 280 -4.24 1.37 -0.57
C HIS A 280 -5.10 0.42 -1.39
N PHE A 281 -6.35 0.23 -1.02
CA PHE A 281 -7.30 -0.57 -1.78
C PHE A 281 -7.53 0.00 -3.18
N GLU A 282 -7.76 1.31 -3.30
CA GLU A 282 -8.04 1.99 -4.57
C GLU A 282 -6.79 2.11 -5.45
N ARG A 283 -5.64 2.47 -4.87
CA ARG A 283 -4.34 2.47 -5.56
C ARG A 283 -4.01 1.08 -6.10
N TYR A 284 -4.32 0.05 -5.32
CA TYR A 284 -4.12 -1.33 -5.73
C TYR A 284 -5.11 -1.78 -6.81
N ARG A 285 -6.39 -1.37 -6.70
CA ARG A 285 -7.40 -1.60 -7.76
C ARG A 285 -6.95 -0.96 -9.08
N ARG A 286 -6.47 0.28 -9.03
CA ARG A 286 -5.90 0.98 -10.19
C ARG A 286 -4.70 0.27 -10.77
N PHE A 287 -3.84 -0.37 -9.95
CA PHE A 287 -2.75 -1.20 -10.45
C PHE A 287 -3.29 -2.41 -11.23
N VAL A 288 -4.23 -3.16 -10.65
CA VAL A 288 -4.87 -4.30 -11.33
C VAL A 288 -5.61 -3.88 -12.60
N ASP A 289 -6.33 -2.75 -12.56
CA ASP A 289 -7.10 -2.22 -13.69
C ASP A 289 -6.20 -1.59 -14.77
N ALA A 290 -5.10 -0.93 -14.41
CA ALA A 290 -4.13 -0.37 -15.36
C ALA A 290 -3.41 -1.48 -16.14
N GLU A 291 -3.16 -2.62 -15.52
CA GLU A 291 -2.62 -3.79 -16.19
C GLU A 291 -3.69 -4.59 -16.97
N ARG A 292 -4.96 -4.17 -16.92
CA ARG A 292 -6.09 -4.79 -17.61
C ARG A 292 -6.34 -4.22 -19.01
N ALA A 293 -5.62 -3.18 -19.43
CA ALA A 293 -5.81 -2.57 -20.75
C ALA A 293 -4.54 -1.92 -21.32
N PRO A 294 -3.98 -2.44 -22.44
CA PRO A 294 -3.08 -1.64 -23.27
C PRO A 294 -3.82 -0.58 -24.11
N PHE A 295 -5.16 -0.56 -24.13
CA PHE A 295 -5.93 0.29 -25.06
C PHE A 295 -7.11 1.08 -24.50
N SER A 296 -7.40 1.09 -23.19
CA SER A 296 -8.48 1.93 -22.65
C SER A 296 -7.94 3.19 -21.98
N ARG A 297 -7.56 4.19 -22.79
CA ARG A 297 -7.62 5.60 -22.37
C ARG A 297 -9.10 6.01 -22.24
N SER A 298 -9.75 5.63 -21.16
CA SER A 298 -10.93 6.32 -20.64
C SER A 298 -11.18 5.89 -19.21
N GLY A 299 -10.88 6.79 -18.26
CA GLY A 299 -11.12 6.60 -16.84
C GLY A 299 -12.62 6.55 -16.55
N GLY A 300 -13.12 5.34 -16.29
CA GLY A 300 -14.46 5.12 -15.75
C GLY A 300 -14.36 4.47 -14.37
N SER A 301 -14.59 5.25 -13.31
CA SER A 301 -14.78 4.70 -11.95
C SER A 301 -16.04 3.84 -11.93
N TRP A 302 -15.94 2.63 -11.36
CA TRP A 302 -16.97 1.58 -11.41
C TRP A 302 -18.13 1.82 -10.43
N TRP A 303 -18.00 2.77 -9.51
CA TRP A 303 -19.08 3.15 -8.59
C TRP A 303 -19.89 4.34 -9.15
N GLY A 304 -20.80 4.03 -10.06
CA GLY A 304 -22.02 4.81 -10.29
C GLY A 304 -21.88 6.19 -10.95
N ARG A 305 -21.74 6.23 -12.28
CA ARG A 305 -22.49 7.23 -13.05
C ARG A 305 -23.83 6.62 -13.45
N PRO A 306 -24.99 7.26 -13.18
CA PRO A 306 -26.22 6.88 -13.85
C PRO A 306 -25.99 7.06 -15.35
N ARG A 307 -26.24 6.00 -16.13
CA ARG A 307 -26.25 6.04 -17.58
C ARG A 307 -27.48 6.83 -18.04
N GLY A 308 -27.47 8.14 -17.81
CA GLY A 308 -28.44 9.10 -18.31
C GLY A 308 -27.82 9.87 -19.46
N GLY A 309 -28.13 9.44 -20.68
CA GLY A 309 -27.63 10.09 -21.89
C GLY A 309 -27.72 9.16 -23.08
N ARG A 310 -28.92 9.03 -23.66
CA ARG A 310 -29.05 8.55 -25.04
C ARG A 310 -28.22 9.48 -25.93
N PRO A 311 -27.32 8.97 -26.79
CA PRO A 311 -26.65 9.80 -27.78
C PRO A 311 -27.70 10.40 -28.71
N GLY A 312 -27.72 11.73 -28.79
CA GLY A 312 -28.50 12.47 -29.77
C GLY A 312 -28.05 12.06 -31.17
N THR A 313 -28.99 11.53 -31.95
CA THR A 313 -28.86 11.49 -33.40
C THR A 313 -29.24 12.86 -33.91
N ASP A 314 -28.24 13.68 -34.23
CA ASP A 314 -28.43 14.79 -35.16
C ASP A 314 -28.76 14.19 -36.53
N ARG A 315 -30.02 14.35 -36.95
CA ARG A 315 -30.43 14.17 -38.34
C ARG A 315 -31.22 15.42 -38.75
N PRO A 316 -30.88 16.05 -39.89
CA PRO A 316 -31.49 17.30 -40.31
C PRO A 316 -32.89 17.09 -40.90
N ASP A 317 -33.66 18.17 -40.84
CA ASP A 317 -35.05 18.34 -41.26
C ASP A 317 -35.44 17.66 -42.58
N GLY A 318 -36.63 17.06 -42.58
CA GLY A 318 -37.28 16.52 -43.77
C GLY A 318 -38.60 15.83 -43.43
N ASP A 319 -39.69 16.58 -43.58
CA ASP A 319 -41.07 16.18 -43.87
C ASP A 319 -41.58 14.83 -43.33
N ARG A 320 -42.40 14.89 -42.27
CA ARG A 320 -43.37 13.84 -41.96
C ARG A 320 -44.78 14.39 -41.76
N PRO A 321 -45.80 13.77 -42.40
CA PRO A 321 -47.19 14.24 -42.38
C PRO A 321 -47.88 14.01 -41.03
N PRO A 322 -48.98 14.74 -40.73
CA PRO A 322 -49.65 14.70 -39.44
C PRO A 322 -50.42 13.38 -39.23
N GLY A 323 -50.12 12.71 -38.12
CA GLY A 323 -50.88 11.57 -37.61
C GLY A 323 -52.11 12.01 -36.79
N PRO A 324 -53.13 11.14 -36.66
CA PRO A 324 -54.47 11.49 -36.18
C PRO A 324 -54.57 11.66 -34.65
N PRO A 325 -55.64 12.34 -34.16
CA PRO A 325 -55.80 12.68 -32.76
C PRO A 325 -56.09 11.44 -31.91
N SER A 326 -55.25 11.20 -30.89
CA SER A 326 -55.55 10.23 -29.84
C SER A 326 -56.45 10.87 -28.80
N GLY A 327 -57.68 10.36 -28.74
CA GLY A 327 -58.67 10.69 -27.72
C GLY A 327 -58.34 10.09 -26.35
N ASP A 328 -58.78 10.85 -25.34
CA ASP A 328 -59.30 10.47 -24.03
C ASP A 328 -58.92 9.10 -23.47
N ARG A 329 -57.99 9.12 -22.50
CA ARG A 329 -57.92 8.09 -21.46
C ARG A 329 -58.18 8.72 -20.07
N PRO A 330 -59.19 8.25 -19.32
CA PRO A 330 -59.51 8.72 -17.99
C PRO A 330 -58.40 8.45 -16.97
N GLY A 331 -58.18 9.41 -16.07
CA GLY A 331 -57.11 9.43 -15.09
C GLY A 331 -57.18 8.32 -14.05
N MET A 332 -56.03 7.68 -13.81
CA MET A 332 -55.77 6.92 -12.59
C MET A 332 -55.19 7.86 -11.51
N PRO A 333 -55.56 7.66 -10.23
CA PRO A 333 -55.10 8.49 -9.12
C PRO A 333 -53.62 8.20 -8.79
N ARG A 334 -52.86 9.28 -8.59
CA ARG A 334 -51.46 9.25 -8.13
C ARG A 334 -51.36 8.82 -6.66
N PRO A 335 -50.38 7.99 -6.27
CA PRO A 335 -50.08 7.72 -4.86
C PRO A 335 -49.44 8.95 -4.22
N GLY A 336 -49.99 9.39 -3.08
CA GLY A 336 -49.44 10.48 -2.28
C GLY A 336 -48.19 10.06 -1.48
N PRO A 337 -47.38 11.03 -1.02
CA PRO A 337 -46.16 10.77 -0.26
C PRO A 337 -46.44 10.35 1.20
N PRO A 338 -45.52 9.63 1.86
CA PRO A 338 -45.72 9.17 3.24
C PRO A 338 -45.66 10.33 4.24
N ARG A 339 -46.65 10.36 5.15
CA ARG A 339 -46.72 11.25 6.33
C ARG A 339 -45.74 10.80 7.40
N PHE A 340 -44.87 11.72 7.83
CA PHE A 340 -44.15 11.65 9.10
C PHE A 340 -45.10 11.98 10.26
N GLY A 341 -45.15 11.12 11.27
CA GLY A 341 -45.82 11.36 12.54
C GLY A 341 -44.87 11.96 13.59
N PRO A 342 -45.38 12.70 14.59
CA PRO A 342 -44.56 13.37 15.62
C PRO A 342 -44.19 12.42 16.77
N PRO A 343 -43.10 12.70 17.53
CA PRO A 343 -42.78 11.97 18.74
C PRO A 343 -43.47 12.63 19.95
N GLY A 344 -44.12 11.82 20.78
CA GLY A 344 -44.64 12.21 22.08
C GLY A 344 -44.83 10.98 22.96
N GLY A 345 -44.20 10.97 24.13
CA GLY A 345 -44.28 9.87 25.08
C GLY A 345 -43.27 10.02 26.22
N GLU A 346 -43.55 10.97 27.10
CA GLU A 346 -42.92 11.11 28.42
C GLU A 346 -43.30 9.90 29.31
N HIS A 347 -42.34 9.36 30.05
CA HIS A 347 -42.59 8.64 31.29
C HIS A 347 -41.50 8.97 32.32
N PRO A 348 -41.87 9.26 33.57
CA PRO A 348 -40.92 9.54 34.66
C PRO A 348 -40.56 8.23 35.38
N SER A 349 -39.30 8.05 35.74
CA SER A 349 -38.98 7.16 36.86
C SER A 349 -37.69 7.59 37.56
N SER A 350 -37.89 7.95 38.82
CA SER A 350 -36.92 8.34 39.82
C SER A 350 -36.19 7.12 40.37
N SER A 351 -34.88 7.20 40.57
CA SER A 351 -34.14 6.41 41.57
C SER A 351 -32.81 7.10 41.94
N PRO A 352 -32.29 6.87 43.17
CA PRO A 352 -31.40 7.78 43.91
C PRO A 352 -29.90 7.49 43.69
N PRO A 353 -28.99 8.35 44.20
CA PRO A 353 -27.57 8.28 43.90
C PRO A 353 -26.89 7.14 44.69
N GLY A 354 -26.20 6.26 43.96
CA GLY A 354 -25.31 5.27 44.52
C GLY A 354 -23.88 5.80 44.63
N ASP A 355 -23.31 5.65 45.81
CA ASP A 355 -21.93 5.93 46.18
C ASP A 355 -20.91 5.30 45.23
N HIS A 356 -20.01 6.13 44.68
CA HIS A 356 -18.79 5.66 44.04
C HIS A 356 -17.65 5.59 45.07
N PRO A 357 -17.06 4.41 45.33
CA PRO A 357 -15.84 4.32 46.11
C PRO A 357 -14.65 4.90 45.34
N GLY A 358 -13.85 5.69 46.04
CA GLY A 358 -12.74 6.48 45.52
C GLY A 358 -11.67 5.69 44.76
N MET A 359 -11.19 6.30 43.67
CA MET A 359 -9.97 5.94 42.99
C MET A 359 -8.75 6.19 43.91
N PRO A 360 -7.81 5.25 44.06
CA PRO A 360 -6.58 5.51 44.80
C PRO A 360 -5.66 6.45 44.02
N HIS A 361 -5.18 7.46 44.73
CA HIS A 361 -4.18 8.42 44.30
C HIS A 361 -2.86 7.69 43.98
N LEU A 362 -2.46 7.64 42.70
CA LEU A 362 -1.13 7.22 42.31
C LEU A 362 -0.15 8.34 42.65
N GLY A 363 0.73 8.08 43.62
CA GLY A 363 1.89 8.92 43.93
C GLY A 363 2.96 8.85 42.84
N PRO A 364 3.91 9.80 42.83
CA PRO A 364 4.95 9.87 41.80
C PRO A 364 5.94 8.70 41.90
N PRO A 365 6.53 8.27 40.78
CA PRO A 365 7.46 7.14 40.73
C PRO A 365 8.78 7.49 41.43
N GLY A 366 9.18 6.65 42.39
CA GLY A 366 10.50 6.72 43.02
C GLY A 366 11.61 6.24 42.10
N ASP A 367 12.81 6.79 42.32
CA ASP A 367 14.01 6.53 41.54
C ASP A 367 14.44 5.05 41.52
N PRO A 368 15.01 4.55 40.41
CA PRO A 368 15.50 3.18 40.32
C PRO A 368 16.81 2.99 41.13
N PRO A 369 16.98 1.86 41.84
CA PRO A 369 18.22 1.54 42.52
C PRO A 369 19.33 1.18 41.50
N GLY A 370 20.50 1.77 41.68
CA GLY A 370 21.68 1.56 40.84
C GLY A 370 22.23 0.12 40.89
N PRO A 371 22.99 -0.29 39.86
CA PRO A 371 23.47 -1.66 39.71
C PRO A 371 24.62 -1.96 40.68
N SER A 372 24.39 -2.90 41.59
CA SER A 372 25.46 -3.55 42.37
C SER A 372 26.31 -4.43 41.46
N GLY A 373 27.56 -4.00 41.24
CA GLY A 373 28.58 -4.77 40.54
C GLY A 373 28.99 -6.02 41.32
N LYS A 374 28.88 -7.18 40.68
CA LYS A 374 29.62 -8.39 41.04
C LYS A 374 30.47 -8.82 39.84
N GLN A 375 31.78 -8.63 39.96
CA GLN A 375 32.79 -9.24 39.09
C GLN A 375 32.71 -10.76 39.20
N PRO A 376 32.75 -11.52 38.10
CA PRO A 376 33.13 -12.92 38.13
C PRO A 376 34.62 -13.09 37.88
N ALA A 377 35.18 -14.01 38.66
CA ALA A 377 36.57 -14.35 38.77
C ALA A 377 37.17 -14.97 37.50
N ASP A 378 38.37 -14.47 37.22
CA ASP A 378 39.54 -15.10 36.62
C ASP A 378 39.44 -16.62 36.39
N ARG A 379 39.32 -17.04 35.12
CA ARG A 379 39.36 -18.44 34.69
C ARG A 379 40.60 -18.65 33.81
N ARG A 380 41.67 -19.14 34.44
CA ARG A 380 42.91 -19.56 33.80
C ARG A 380 42.65 -20.70 32.80
N LEU A 381 43.17 -20.55 31.58
CA LEU A 381 43.27 -21.60 30.56
C LEU A 381 44.57 -22.41 30.79
N PRO A 382 44.56 -23.74 30.63
CA PRO A 382 45.77 -24.54 30.68
C PRO A 382 46.54 -24.52 29.35
N GLU A 383 47.86 -24.49 29.48
CA GLU A 383 48.87 -24.51 28.42
C GLU A 383 48.77 -25.77 27.54
N ARG A 384 48.79 -25.57 26.22
CA ARG A 384 49.01 -26.64 25.23
C ARG A 384 50.50 -26.96 25.15
N LYS A 385 50.87 -28.20 25.49
CA LYS A 385 52.14 -28.80 25.05
C LYS A 385 52.01 -29.27 23.60
N VAL A 386 53.00 -28.89 22.80
CA VAL A 386 53.24 -29.33 21.42
C VAL A 386 54.23 -30.51 21.45
N PRO A 387 54.03 -31.56 20.64
CA PRO A 387 55.13 -32.32 20.05
C PRO A 387 55.51 -31.78 18.66
#